data_AF-A0A2J8WVT3-F1
#
_entry.id   AF-A0A2J8WVT3-F1
#
_cell.length_a   1.000
_cell.length_b   1.000
_cell.length_c   1.000
_cell.angle_alpha   90.00
_cell.angle_beta   90.00
_cell.angle_gamma   90.00
#
_symmetry.space_group_name_H-M   'P 1'
#
loop_
_entity.id
_entity.type
_entity.pdbx_description
1 polymer ?
#
loop_
_entity_poly.entity_id
_entity_poly.type
_entity_poly.pdbx_seq_one_letter_code
_entity_poly.pdbx_strand_id
1 'polypeptide(L)'
;MGMMCWSPPLDKMGNSVKGIHFCHDLVSLCNFHNYDNLRHFAKKLDPRREGGDQRHSFGPLDYESLQQELALKETVWKKVSPESNEDISTTVVYRMESLGEKS
;
A
#
# COMPACT_ATOMS: atom_id res chain seq x y z
N MET A 1 5.12 1.74 19.59
CA MET A 1 6.51 1.98 20.03
C MET A 1 6.57 3.36 20.67
N GLY A 2 7.33 3.54 21.76
CA GLY A 2 7.66 4.84 22.32
C GLY A 2 9.17 4.98 22.45
N MET A 3 9.72 6.13 22.08
CA MET A 3 11.15 6.42 22.15
C MET A 3 11.37 7.80 22.74
N MET A 4 12.51 8.00 23.42
CA MET A 4 12.93 9.28 23.95
C MET A 4 14.34 9.60 23.44
N CYS A 5 14.51 10.78 22.84
CA CYS A 5 15.80 11.28 22.39
C CYS A 5 16.24 12.43 23.32
N TRP A 6 17.44 12.33 23.87
CA TRP A 6 18.02 13.39 24.69
C TRP A 6 19.32 13.89 24.08
N SER A 7 19.37 15.18 23.78
CA SER A 7 20.60 15.88 23.44
C SER A 7 20.52 17.32 23.97
N PRO A 8 21.47 17.75 24.82
CA PRO A 8 21.43 19.07 25.46
C PRO A 8 21.37 20.27 24.52
N PRO A 9 22.05 20.30 23.35
CA PRO A 9 21.98 21.44 22.44
C PRO A 9 20.58 21.62 21.86
N LEU A 10 20.05 22.84 21.97
CA LEU A 10 18.73 23.21 21.45
C LEU A 10 18.84 24.08 20.20
N ASP A 11 17.87 23.95 19.30
CA ASP A 11 17.69 24.86 18.18
C ASP A 11 17.06 26.19 18.63
N LYS A 12 16.83 27.11 17.69
CA LYS A 12 16.22 28.43 17.97
C LYS A 12 14.78 28.35 18.48
N MET A 13 14.12 27.19 18.32
CA MET A 13 12.75 26.94 18.75
C MET A 13 12.69 26.18 20.08
N GLY A 14 13.83 25.84 20.67
CA GLY A 14 13.93 25.11 21.93
C GLY A 14 13.84 23.58 21.79
N ASN A 15 13.90 23.04 20.57
CA ASN A 15 13.91 21.60 20.35
C ASN A 15 15.34 21.04 20.41
N SER A 16 15.48 19.79 20.83
CA SER A 16 16.78 19.10 20.79
C SER A 16 17.26 18.95 19.34
N VAL A 17 18.42 19.54 19.01
CA VAL A 17 18.96 19.58 17.63
C VAL A 17 19.10 18.17 17.06
N LYS A 18 19.77 17.28 17.81
CA LYS A 18 19.95 15.89 17.38
C LYS A 18 18.65 15.09 17.44
N GLY A 19 17.75 15.41 18.36
CA GLY A 19 16.46 14.74 18.49
C GLY A 19 15.59 14.95 17.25
N ILE A 20 15.44 16.21 16.80
CA ILE A 20 14.68 16.52 15.59
C ILE A 20 15.34 15.93 14.34
N HIS A 21 16.66 16.01 14.22
CA HIS A 21 17.36 15.43 13.09
C HIS A 21 17.14 13.91 13.00
N PHE A 22 17.25 13.20 14.13
CA PHE A 22 16.94 11.78 14.21
C PHE A 22 15.48 11.48 13.82
N CYS A 23 14.51 12.25 14.33
CA CYS A 23 13.10 12.05 14.01
C CYS A 23 12.82 12.20 12.51
N HIS A 24 13.47 13.15 11.84
CA HIS A 24 13.36 13.31 10.38
C HIS A 24 13.97 12.13 9.61
N ASP A 25 15.16 11.69 9.98
CA ASP A 25 15.80 10.54 9.34
C ASP A 25 14.99 9.26 9.53
N LEU A 26 14.39 9.09 10.73
CA LEU A 26 13.56 7.94 11.05
C LEU A 26 12.34 7.83 10.14
N VAL A 27 11.56 8.90 9.95
CA VAL A 27 10.36 8.87 9.09
C VAL A 27 10.71 8.92 7.59
N SER A 28 11.93 9.32 7.26
CA SER A 28 12.45 9.24 5.88
C SER A 28 12.82 7.81 5.51
N LEU A 29 13.38 7.05 6.46
CA LEU A 29 13.78 5.66 6.26
C LEU A 29 12.62 4.66 6.49
N CYS A 30 11.79 4.88 7.50
CA CYS A 30 10.70 3.98 7.91
C CYS A 30 9.33 4.60 7.65
N ASN A 31 8.31 3.78 7.38
CA ASN A 31 6.93 4.23 7.14
C ASN A 31 6.16 4.58 8.43
N PHE A 32 6.80 5.31 9.35
CA PHE A 32 6.22 5.67 10.65
C PHE A 32 5.49 7.01 10.65
N HIS A 33 5.44 7.70 9.51
CA HIS A 33 4.63 8.90 9.42
C HIS A 33 3.14 8.54 9.53
N ASN A 34 2.35 9.32 10.30
CA ASN A 34 0.94 9.01 10.55
C ASN A 34 0.09 8.87 9.28
N TYR A 35 0.51 9.55 8.20
CA TYR A 35 -0.16 9.54 6.90
C TYR A 35 0.59 8.74 5.83
N ASP A 36 1.61 7.96 6.20
CA ASP A 36 2.25 7.04 5.25
C ASP A 36 1.31 5.87 4.91
N ASN A 37 1.36 5.40 3.67
CA ASN A 37 0.55 4.27 3.20
C ASN A 37 1.19 2.93 3.61
N LEU A 38 0.43 2.03 4.23
CA LEU A 38 0.94 0.73 4.72
C LEU A 38 1.03 -0.37 3.64
N ARG A 39 0.41 -0.14 2.48
CA ARG A 39 0.32 -1.10 1.36
C ARG A 39 1.13 -0.67 0.15
N HIS A 40 1.11 0.62 -0.18
CA HIS A 40 1.86 1.22 -1.29
C HIS A 40 2.82 2.27 -0.74
N PHE A 41 3.82 1.83 0.02
CA PHE A 41 4.89 2.72 0.47
C PHE A 41 6.00 2.81 -0.59
N ALA A 42 6.70 3.94 -0.61
CA ALA A 42 7.96 4.10 -1.36
C ALA A 42 9.04 3.13 -0.83
N LYS A 43 10.31 3.31 -1.17
CA LYS A 43 11.43 2.44 -0.70
C LYS A 43 11.69 2.51 0.84
N LYS A 44 10.72 2.94 1.64
CA LYS A 44 10.78 2.99 3.11
C LYS A 44 10.62 1.60 3.70
N LEU A 45 11.22 1.37 4.86
CA LEU A 45 11.12 0.12 5.59
C LEU A 45 9.84 0.07 6.43
N ASP A 46 9.21 -1.11 6.47
CA ASP A 46 8.15 -1.43 7.43
C ASP A 46 8.62 -2.54 8.37
N PRO A 47 9.14 -2.21 9.56
CA PRO A 47 9.64 -3.20 10.53
C PRO A 47 8.56 -4.13 11.11
N ARG A 48 7.27 -3.90 10.82
CA ARG A 48 6.19 -4.83 11.20
C ARG A 48 6.14 -6.05 10.29
N ARG A 49 6.78 -6.00 9.12
CA ARG A 49 6.88 -7.10 8.17
C ARG A 49 8.21 -7.81 8.39
N GLU A 50 8.19 -9.13 8.54
CA GLU A 50 9.43 -9.92 8.59
C GLU A 50 10.20 -9.76 7.27
N GLY A 51 11.51 -9.52 7.38
CA GLY A 51 12.38 -9.09 6.27
C GLY A 51 12.33 -10.05 5.08
N GLY A 52 11.55 -9.71 4.07
CA GLY A 52 11.38 -10.49 2.85
C GLY A 52 10.12 -10.11 2.07
N ASP A 53 9.07 -9.67 2.77
CA ASP A 53 7.76 -9.36 2.16
C ASP A 53 7.57 -7.86 1.81
N GLN A 54 8.68 -7.14 1.58
CA GLN A 54 8.64 -5.75 1.09
C GLN A 54 8.59 -5.67 -0.43
N ARG A 55 8.66 -6.82 -1.10
CA ARG A 55 8.36 -6.95 -2.50
C ARG A 55 7.48 -8.18 -2.60
N HIS A 56 6.18 -7.98 -2.72
CA HIS A 56 5.49 -8.79 -3.71
C HIS A 56 6.19 -8.49 -5.03
N SER A 57 7.30 -9.18 -5.31
CA SER A 57 7.69 -9.40 -6.69
C SER A 57 6.53 -10.21 -7.21
N PHE A 58 5.55 -9.52 -7.79
CA PHE A 58 4.46 -10.19 -8.47
C PHE A 58 5.16 -11.18 -9.39
N GLY A 59 4.99 -12.47 -9.08
CA GLY A 59 5.17 -13.51 -10.08
C GLY A 59 4.36 -13.12 -11.31
N PRO A 60 4.66 -13.70 -12.48
CA PRO A 60 4.05 -13.30 -13.75
C PRO A 60 2.56 -13.04 -13.56
N LEU A 61 2.13 -11.78 -13.78
CA LEU A 61 0.79 -11.22 -13.56
C LEU A 61 -0.31 -12.25 -13.86
N ASP A 62 -0.65 -13.09 -12.89
CA ASP A 62 -1.64 -14.13 -13.09
C ASP A 62 -3.00 -13.57 -12.68
N TYR A 63 -3.94 -13.79 -13.58
CA TYR A 63 -5.29 -13.23 -13.51
C TYR A 63 -5.99 -13.59 -12.18
N GLU A 64 -5.69 -14.78 -11.65
CA GLU A 64 -6.20 -15.30 -10.38
C GLU A 64 -5.76 -14.47 -9.17
N SER A 65 -4.50 -14.03 -9.11
CA SER A 65 -4.00 -13.19 -8.02
C SER A 65 -4.60 -11.78 -8.09
N LEU A 66 -4.74 -11.22 -9.30
CA LEU A 66 -5.42 -9.94 -9.51
C LEU A 66 -6.90 -9.99 -9.09
N GLN A 67 -7.59 -11.08 -9.41
CA GLN A 67 -8.97 -11.29 -8.97
C GLN A 67 -9.08 -11.40 -7.44
N GLN A 68 -8.10 -12.04 -6.79
CA GLN A 68 -8.05 -12.12 -5.33
C GLN A 68 -7.77 -10.74 -4.70
N GLU A 69 -6.85 -9.97 -5.29
CA GLU A 69 -6.48 -8.64 -4.79
C GLU A 69 -7.65 -7.64 -4.85
N LEU A 70 -8.40 -7.68 -5.94
CA LEU A 70 -9.58 -6.84 -6.17
C LEU A 70 -10.84 -7.38 -5.44
N ALA A 71 -10.71 -8.42 -4.61
CA ALA A 71 -11.81 -9.11 -3.94
C ALA A 71 -12.92 -9.59 -4.91
N LEU A 72 -12.57 -9.88 -6.16
CA LEU A 72 -13.50 -10.28 -7.22
C LEU A 72 -13.99 -11.71 -7.07
N LYS A 73 -13.27 -12.56 -6.32
CA LYS A 73 -13.65 -13.98 -6.16
C LYS A 73 -14.86 -14.22 -5.26
N GLU A 74 -15.09 -13.35 -4.28
CA GLU A 74 -16.22 -13.47 -3.33
C GLU A 74 -17.39 -12.54 -3.64
N THR A 75 -17.28 -11.75 -4.70
CA THR A 75 -18.25 -10.72 -5.06
C THR A 75 -18.98 -11.08 -6.35
N VAL A 76 -20.20 -10.56 -6.53
CA VAL A 76 -21.06 -10.75 -7.73
C VAL A 76 -20.52 -10.10 -9.01
N TRP A 77 -19.22 -9.75 -9.04
CA TRP A 77 -18.59 -9.09 -10.18
C TRP A 77 -18.15 -10.12 -11.22
N LYS A 78 -18.76 -10.06 -12.40
CA LYS A 78 -18.42 -10.93 -13.53
C LYS A 78 -17.57 -10.18 -14.55
N LYS A 79 -16.52 -10.83 -15.05
CA LYS A 79 -15.71 -10.30 -16.15
C LYS A 79 -16.57 -10.19 -17.40
N VAL A 80 -16.61 -9.02 -18.03
CA VAL A 80 -17.28 -8.83 -19.31
C VAL A 80 -16.27 -9.07 -20.42
N SER A 81 -16.60 -9.94 -21.38
CA SER A 81 -15.77 -10.10 -22.58
C SER A 81 -15.93 -8.86 -23.45
N PRO A 82 -14.85 -8.27 -23.99
CA PRO A 82 -14.97 -7.17 -24.94
C PRO A 82 -15.74 -7.63 -26.18
N GLU A 83 -16.65 -6.78 -26.67
CA GLU A 83 -17.50 -7.06 -27.84
C GLU A 83 -16.78 -6.79 -29.17
N SER A 84 -15.62 -6.12 -29.15
CA SER A 84 -14.80 -5.82 -30.32
C SER A 84 -13.31 -6.01 -30.03
N ASN A 85 -12.61 -6.67 -30.94
CA ASN A 85 -11.19 -7.02 -30.83
C ASN A 85 -10.25 -5.85 -31.23
N GLU A 86 -10.76 -4.63 -31.38
CA GLU A 86 -10.01 -3.50 -31.96
C GLU A 86 -9.37 -2.57 -30.92
N ASP A 87 -9.69 -2.71 -29.65
CA ASP A 87 -9.09 -1.89 -28.59
C ASP A 87 -7.87 -2.60 -27.99
N ILE A 88 -6.68 -2.13 -28.36
CA ILE A 88 -5.35 -2.52 -27.84
C ILE A 88 -5.18 -2.18 -26.34
N SER A 89 -6.24 -1.69 -25.68
CA SER A 89 -6.22 -1.33 -24.27
C SER A 89 -6.37 -2.58 -23.41
N THR A 90 -5.40 -2.82 -22.51
CA THR A 90 -5.43 -3.88 -21.47
C THR A 90 -6.50 -3.65 -20.39
N THR A 91 -7.50 -2.82 -20.68
CA THR A 91 -8.57 -2.46 -19.75
C THR A 91 -9.53 -3.64 -19.60
N VAL A 92 -9.53 -4.25 -18.42
CA VAL A 92 -10.46 -5.33 -18.08
C VAL A 92 -11.67 -4.74 -17.38
N VAL A 93 -12.85 -4.93 -17.97
CA VAL A 93 -14.13 -4.42 -17.43
C VAL A 93 -14.84 -5.53 -16.65
N TYR A 94 -15.28 -5.19 -15.43
CA TYR A 94 -16.11 -6.04 -14.59
C TYR A 94 -17.49 -5.39 -14.40
N ARG A 95 -18.55 -6.20 -14.46
CA ARG A 95 -19.93 -5.77 -14.21
C ARG A 95 -20.42 -6.44 -12.93
N MET A 96 -21.03 -5.67 -12.03
CA MET A 96 -21.69 -6.19 -10.83
C MET A 96 -23.03 -6.79 -11.25
N GLU A 97 -23.27 -8.05 -10.93
CA GLU A 97 -24.62 -8.61 -11.04
C GLU A 97 -25.46 -8.11 -9.85
N SER A 98 -26.70 -7.72 -10.13
CA SER A 98 -27.65 -7.34 -9.07
C SER A 98 -27.89 -8.56 -8.19
N LEU A 99 -27.73 -8.42 -6.88
CA LEU A 99 -28.28 -9.36 -5.91
C LEU A 99 -29.80 -9.22 -6.00
N GLY A 100 -30.42 -9.94 -6.94
CA GLY A 100 -31.87 -10.01 -7.03
C GLY A 100 -32.41 -10.38 -5.65
N GLU A 101 -33.40 -9.62 -5.18
CA GLU A 101 -34.18 -9.99 -4.00
C GLU A 101 -34.62 -11.44 -4.17
N LYS A 102 -34.02 -12.33 -3.38
CA LYS A 102 -34.49 -13.71 -3.26
C LYS A 102 -35.86 -13.64 -2.57
N SER A 103 -36.92 -13.61 -3.36
CA SER A 103 -38.26 -14.02 -2.92
C SER A 103 -38.46 -15.51 -3.14
#